data_AF-A0A952FLY3-F1
#
_entry.id   AF-A0A952FLY3-F1
#
_cell.length_a   1.000
_cell.length_b   1.000
_cell.length_c   1.000
_cell.angle_alpha   90.00
_cell.angle_beta   90.00
_cell.angle_gamma   90.00
#
_symmetry.space_group_name_H-M   'P 1'
#
loop_
_entity.id
_entity.type
_entity.pdbx_description
1 polymer ?
#
loop_
_entity_poly.entity_id
_entity_poly.type
_entity_poly.pdbx_seq_one_letter_code
_entity_poly.pdbx_strand_id
1 'polypeptide(L)' 'MHSHDLLKAGLPVDKLVLVPVWPDAGDVFTTRERAALAWAETVTRVAETGVPDADYAAAAAAFDEKELADLTYAIGLM' A
#
# COMPACT_ATOMS: atom_id res chain seq x y z
N MET A 1 -13.72 4.22 -10.53
CA MET A 1 -12.40 3.58 -10.64
C MET A 1 -11.43 4.47 -9.88
N HIS A 2 -10.61 3.86 -9.02
CA HIS A 2 -10.26 4.39 -7.69
C HIS A 2 -9.70 5.81 -7.61
N SER A 3 -8.97 6.31 -8.61
CA SER A 3 -8.51 7.70 -8.66
C SER A 3 -9.65 8.72 -8.56
N HIS A 4 -10.75 8.50 -9.27
CA HIS A 4 -11.92 9.39 -9.22
C HIS A 4 -12.64 9.31 -7.86
N ASP A 5 -12.64 8.13 -7.24
CA ASP A 5 -13.28 7.92 -5.94
C ASP A 5 -12.46 8.59 -4.82
N LEU A 6 -11.13 8.56 -4.91
CA LEU A 6 -10.21 9.28 -4.02
C LEU A 6 -10.31 10.81 -4.17
N LEU A 7 -10.44 11.32 -5.40
CA LEU A 7 -10.66 12.75 -5.62
C LEU A 7 -11.98 13.23 -5.00
N LYS A 8 -13.05 12.44 -5.12
CA LYS A 8 -14.33 12.72 -4.45
C LYS A 8 -14.24 12.67 -2.93
N ALA A 9 -13.37 11.82 -2.39
CA ALA A 9 -13.08 11.75 -0.96
C ALA A 9 -12.17 12.88 -0.45
N GLY A 10 -11.69 13.77 -1.33
CA GLY A 10 -10.89 14.93 -0.97
C GLY A 10 -9.38 14.65 -0.89
N LEU A 11 -8.88 13.55 -1.45
CA LEU A 11 -7.45 13.30 -1.54
C LEU A 11 -6.79 14.38 -2.41
N PRO A 12 -5.69 15.03 -1.96
CA PRO A 12 -4.97 16.00 -2.78
C PRO A 12 -4.45 15.37 -4.08
N VAL A 13 -4.60 16.09 -5.19
CA VAL A 13 -4.13 15.63 -6.52
C VAL A 13 -2.63 15.31 -6.49
N ASP A 14 -1.83 16.17 -5.85
CA ASP A 14 -0.38 15.97 -5.73
C ASP A 14 -0.02 14.64 -5.06
N LYS A 15 -0.76 14.25 -4.01
CA LYS A 15 -0.57 12.95 -3.35
C LYS A 15 -1.00 11.80 -4.24
N LEU A 16 -2.11 11.94 -4.97
CA LEU A 16 -2.62 10.92 -5.87
C LEU A 16 -1.63 10.63 -7.02
N VAL A 17 -1.06 11.66 -7.64
CA VAL A 17 -0.14 11.48 -8.78
C VAL A 17 1.24 10.94 -8.37
N LEU A 18 1.58 11.01 -7.07
CA LEU A 18 2.83 10.47 -6.53
C LEU A 18 2.75 9.00 -6.13
N VAL A 19 1.56 8.36 -6.15
CA VAL A 19 1.40 6.93 -5.79
C VAL A 19 2.33 6.00 -6.60
N PRO A 20 2.50 6.15 -7.93
CA PRO A 20 3.38 5.26 -8.71
C PRO A 20 4.88 5.41 -8.37
N VAL A 21 5.25 6.51 -7.72
CA VAL A 21 6.64 6.85 -7.34
C VAL A 21 6.74 7.07 -5.84
N TRP A 22 5.88 6.40 -5.06
CA TRP A 22 5.78 6.58 -3.61
C TRP A 22 7.09 6.39 -2.84
N PRO A 23 8.07 5.55 -3.25
CA PRO A 23 9.35 5.45 -2.54
C PRO A 23 10.14 6.76 -2.58
N ASP A 24 9.97 7.54 -3.65
CA ASP A 24 10.68 8.80 -3.91
C ASP A 24 9.85 10.04 -3.55
N ALA A 25 8.61 9.86 -3.07
CA ALA A 25 7.67 10.95 -2.80
C ALA A 25 7.91 11.68 -1.45
N GLY A 26 9.08 11.50 -0.83
CA GLY A 26 9.44 12.13 0.43
C GLY A 26 8.43 11.86 1.56
N ASP A 27 7.98 12.93 2.24
CA ASP A 27 7.08 12.86 3.40
C ASP A 27 5.58 12.92 3.05
N VAL A 28 5.21 12.75 1.77
CA VAL A 28 3.81 12.77 1.31
C VAL A 28 3.00 11.59 1.87
N PHE A 29 3.67 10.45 2.08
CA PHE A 29 3.09 9.24 2.64
C PHE A 29 3.59 9.01 4.07
N THR A 30 2.66 8.74 4.98
CA THR A 30 2.98 8.34 6.35
C THR A 30 3.73 7.00 6.37
N THR A 31 4.39 6.68 7.48
CA THR A 31 5.06 5.38 7.64
C THR A 31 4.10 4.21 7.43
N ARG A 32 2.86 4.32 7.89
CA ARG A 32 1.85 3.28 7.72
C ARG A 32 1.38 3.16 6.26
N GLU A 33 1.20 4.27 5.55
CA GLU A 33 0.88 4.25 4.11
C GLU A 33 2.03 3.65 3.29
N ARG A 34 3.28 3.97 3.61
CA ARG A 34 4.45 3.37 2.96
C ARG A 34 4.52 1.86 3.19
N ALA A 35 4.24 1.39 4.41
CA ALA A 35 4.17 -0.04 4.70
C ALA A 35 3.05 -0.73 3.89
N ALA A 36 1.88 -0.09 3.74
CA ALA A 36 0.81 -0.62 2.91
C ALA A 36 1.18 -0.67 1.41
N LEU A 37 1.83 0.38 0.88
CA LEU A 37 2.24 0.43 -0.52
C LEU A 37 3.33 -0.59 -0.82
N ALA A 38 4.32 -0.75 0.06
CA ALA A 38 5.33 -1.79 -0.05
C ALA A 38 4.70 -3.20 -0.03
N TRP A 39 3.79 -3.44 0.91
CA TRP A 39 3.07 -4.72 0.99
C TRP A 39 2.21 -4.99 -0.25
N ALA A 40 1.51 -3.97 -0.74
CA ALA A 40 0.74 -4.06 -1.98
C ALA A 40 1.62 -4.46 -3.16
N GLU A 41 2.77 -3.82 -3.34
CA GLU A 41 3.70 -4.19 -4.41
C GLU A 41 4.24 -5.62 -4.28
N THR A 42 4.59 -6.05 -3.06
CA THR A 42 5.10 -7.40 -2.79
C THR A 42 4.04 -8.45 -3.14
N VAL A 43 2.80 -8.26 -2.69
CA VAL A 43 1.69 -9.21 -2.90
C VAL A 43 1.17 -9.18 -4.33
N THR A 44 1.04 -8.00 -4.96
CA THR A 44 0.66 -7.89 -6.37
C THR A 44 1.64 -8.65 -7.27
N ARG A 45 2.93 -8.66 -6.92
CA ARG A 45 3.99 -9.40 -7.64
C ARG A 45 4.33 -10.74 -6.98
N VAL A 46 3.37 -11.39 -6.30
CA VAL A 46 3.59 -12.66 -5.57
C VAL A 46 4.29 -13.75 -6.39
N ALA A 47 4.04 -13.82 -7.70
CA ALA A 47 4.69 -14.79 -8.59
C ALA A 47 6.22 -14.57 -8.73
N GLU A 48 6.69 -13.35 -8.52
CA GLU A 48 8.11 -12.96 -8.58
C GLU A 48 8.73 -12.86 -7.18
N THR A 49 8.01 -12.27 -6.24
CA THR A 49 8.51 -11.96 -4.90
C THR A 49 8.48 -13.18 -3.98
N GLY A 50 7.52 -14.10 -4.19
CA GLY A 50 7.26 -15.21 -3.29
C GLY A 50 6.78 -14.78 -1.89
N VAL A 51 6.48 -13.48 -1.69
CA VAL A 51 6.06 -12.87 -0.41
C VAL A 51 7.00 -13.25 0.75
N PRO A 52 8.20 -12.65 0.83
CA PRO A 52 9.18 -12.99 1.86
C PRO A 52 8.70 -12.65 3.28
N ASP A 53 9.10 -13.46 4.27
CA ASP A 53 8.76 -13.24 5.70
C ASP A 53 9.17 -11.85 6.21
N ALA A 54 10.28 -11.30 5.69
CA ALA A 54 10.75 -9.97 6.05
C ALA A 54 9.77 -8.86 5.64
N ASP A 55 9.16 -8.98 4.45
CA ASP A 55 8.17 -8.03 3.95
C ASP A 55 6.87 -8.13 4.76
N TYR A 56 6.47 -9.36 5.10
CA TYR A 56 5.33 -9.59 5.99
C TYR A 56 5.57 -8.99 7.37
N ALA A 57 6.74 -9.22 7.97
CA ALA A 57 7.10 -8.67 9.28
C ALA A 57 7.13 -7.14 9.27
N ALA A 58 7.62 -6.52 8.19
CA ALA A 58 7.61 -5.06 8.02
C ALA A 58 6.18 -4.51 7.95
N ALA A 59 5.27 -5.18 7.24
CA ALA A 59 3.86 -4.80 7.21
C ALA A 59 3.18 -5.01 8.57
N ALA A 60 3.41 -6.15 9.23
CA ALA A 60 2.87 -6.48 10.56
C ALA A 60 3.37 -5.55 11.67
N ALA A 61 4.50 -4.87 11.48
CA ALA A 61 4.96 -3.83 12.41
C ALA A 61 4.11 -2.54 12.33
N ALA A 62 3.39 -2.31 11.23
CA ALA A 62 2.59 -1.13 10.98
C ALA A 62 1.07 -1.34 11.12
N PHE A 63 0.61 -2.60 11.09
CA PHE A 63 -0.79 -3.02 11.09
C PHE A 63 -1.02 -4.11 12.14
N ASP A 64 -2.19 -4.13 12.77
CA ASP A 64 -2.59 -5.30 13.54
C ASP A 64 -2.95 -6.48 12.61
N GLU A 65 -3.14 -7.68 13.20
CA GLU A 65 -3.41 -8.90 12.43
C GLU A 65 -4.66 -8.79 11.57
N LYS A 66 -5.73 -8.17 12.09
CA LYS A 66 -6.99 -7.99 11.37
C LYS A 66 -6.81 -6.99 10.24
N GLU A 67 -6.17 -5.86 10.49
CA GLU A 67 -5.93 -4.82 9.50
C GLU A 67 -5.02 -5.33 8.36
N LEU A 68 -4.00 -6.14 8.67
CA LEU A 68 -3.13 -6.72 7.66
C LEU A 68 -3.86 -7.77 6.80
N ALA A 69 -4.75 -8.57 7.41
CA ALA A 69 -5.62 -9.48 6.68
C ALA A 69 -6.58 -8.71 5.75
N ASP A 70 -7.25 -7.67 6.27
CA ASP A 70 -8.15 -6.81 5.51
C ASP A 70 -7.42 -6.10 4.35
N LEU A 71 -6.18 -5.64 4.58
CA LEU A 71 -5.31 -5.05 3.55
C LEU A 71 -4.96 -6.07 2.46
N THR A 72 -4.56 -7.29 2.84
CA THR A 72 -4.20 -8.34 1.88
C THR A 72 -5.41 -8.76 1.05
N TYR A 73 -6.59 -8.81 1.67
CA TYR A 73 -7.84 -9.05 0.97
C TYR A 73 -8.16 -7.93 -0.04
N ALA A 74 -7.98 -6.67 0.36
CA ALA A 74 -8.16 -5.54 -0.54
C ALA A 74 -7.20 -5.60 -1.74
N ILE A 75 -5.95 -6.02 -1.56
CA ILE A 75 -4.98 -6.20 -2.67
C ILE A 75 -5.43 -7.31 -3.63
N GLY A 76 -5.91 -8.45 -3.10
CA GLY A 76 -6.30 -9.60 -3.91
C GLY A 76 -7.62 -9.45 -4.68
N LEU A 77 -8.46 -8.47 -4.32
CA LEU A 77 -9.74 -8.21 -4.98
C LEU A 77 -9.68 -7.19 -6.12
N MET A 78 -8.54 -6.54 -6.31
CA MET A 78 -8.35 -5.44 -7.26
C MET A 78 -7.68 -5.94 -8.53
#